data_AF-A0A919XKG5-F1
#
_entry.id   AF-A0A919XKG5-F1
#
_cell.length_a   1.000
_cell.length_b   1.000
_cell.length_c   1.000
_cell.angle_alpha   90.00
_cell.angle_beta   90.00
_cell.angle_gamma   90.00
#
_symmetry.space_group_name_H-M   'P 1'
#
loop_
_entity.id
_entity.type
_entity.pdbx_description
1 polymer ?
#
loop_
_entity_poly.entity_id
_entity_poly.type
_entity_poly.pdbx_seq_one_letter_code
_entity_poly.pdbx_strand_id
1 'polypeptide(L)'
;MAPRVSEKPGTPIPKRENELKTKGYGQVIEYRLSDEELEKYRALPVPDKKEKPPVNVRIGGMSSEEQRRRAKMRYSKEENGMPVVKDGPSCGLTKELLIEQVANGETLSSIEKAWGIRYNGLQYWVKKWGLKGINPEKAKALQAEIDPPAKSEASAPADDATRVRAELDQAMSKVYDLERKLSLSREANSALKDEYDRLQWERDEYKRAVEELEEQAAGHDELLDLLNKTESRLNELEGEYATLATQISAEAEKPSTIDLVNHPPHYNRGGIECIDAIEAATTGLSGPEAYNTGAAIKYLWRWKWKNGKEDLQKAAWYINRLMGGESNEG
;
A
#
# COMPACT_ATOMS: atom_id res chain seq x y z
N MET A 1 -36.94 25.77 -55.87
CA MET A 1 -37.16 25.40 -54.46
C MET A 1 -36.24 24.24 -54.11
N ALA A 2 -35.23 24.48 -53.27
CA ALA A 2 -34.44 23.47 -52.57
C ALA A 2 -33.90 24.15 -51.30
N PRO A 3 -34.13 23.62 -50.08
CA PRO A 3 -33.76 24.31 -48.86
C PRO A 3 -32.29 24.07 -48.49
N ARG A 4 -31.65 25.11 -47.95
CA ARG A 4 -30.30 25.09 -47.38
C ARG A 4 -30.29 24.25 -46.11
N VAL A 5 -29.41 23.26 -46.05
CA VAL A 5 -29.14 22.46 -44.86
C VAL A 5 -28.32 23.30 -43.88
N SER A 6 -28.88 23.57 -42.70
CA SER A 6 -28.22 24.26 -41.60
C SER A 6 -27.24 23.29 -40.91
N GLU A 7 -25.94 23.58 -41.01
CA GLU A 7 -24.89 22.93 -40.24
C GLU A 7 -25.10 23.20 -38.73
N LYS A 8 -25.18 22.12 -37.93
CA LYS A 8 -25.16 22.23 -36.47
C LYS A 8 -23.71 22.51 -36.03
N PRO A 9 -23.45 23.45 -35.11
CA PRO A 9 -22.10 23.67 -34.60
C PRO A 9 -21.65 22.45 -33.80
N GLY A 10 -20.54 21.84 -34.22
CA GLY A 10 -19.92 20.69 -33.58
C GLY A 10 -19.54 20.98 -32.12
N THR A 11 -19.61 19.93 -31.30
CA THR A 11 -19.20 19.93 -29.90
C THR A 11 -17.79 20.52 -29.77
N PRO A 12 -17.54 21.51 -28.87
CA PRO A 12 -16.24 22.16 -28.77
C PRO A 12 -15.16 21.14 -28.36
N ILE A 13 -14.16 20.96 -29.22
CA ILE A 13 -12.95 20.20 -28.87
C ILE A 13 -12.13 21.05 -27.88
N PRO A 14 -11.79 20.55 -26.69
CA PRO A 14 -11.01 21.31 -25.72
C PRO A 14 -9.66 21.75 -26.29
N LYS A 15 -9.22 22.96 -25.96
CA LYS A 15 -7.91 23.47 -26.37
C LYS A 15 -6.81 22.57 -25.81
N ARG A 16 -5.83 22.22 -26.64
CA ARG A 16 -4.65 21.39 -26.33
C ARG A 16 -3.87 21.81 -25.07
N GLU A 17 -3.98 23.07 -24.66
CA GLU A 17 -3.43 23.60 -23.41
C GLU A 17 -4.04 23.00 -22.13
N ASN A 18 -5.26 22.45 -22.20
CA ASN A 18 -5.89 21.77 -21.06
C ASN A 18 -5.42 20.31 -20.90
N GLU A 19 -5.01 19.65 -21.98
CA GLU A 19 -4.44 18.29 -21.95
C GLU A 19 -3.03 18.27 -21.33
N LEU A 20 -2.28 19.36 -21.51
CA LEU A 20 -0.91 19.52 -21.01
C LEU A 20 -0.83 19.86 -19.50
N LYS A 21 -1.96 20.07 -18.82
CA LYS A 21 -1.98 20.44 -17.38
C LYS A 21 -2.06 19.24 -16.43
N THR A 22 -2.34 18.04 -16.93
CA THR A 22 -2.34 16.82 -16.12
C THR A 22 -0.97 16.15 -16.18
N LYS A 23 -0.09 16.47 -15.23
CA LYS A 23 1.16 15.72 -14.97
C LYS A 23 0.88 14.36 -14.32
N GLY A 24 0.16 13.49 -15.02
CA GLY A 24 0.00 12.08 -14.65
C GLY A 24 0.82 11.24 -15.61
N TYR A 25 2.01 10.80 -15.21
CA TYR A 25 2.76 9.80 -15.96
C TYR A 25 2.17 8.43 -15.61
N GLY A 26 1.19 7.99 -16.39
CA GLY A 26 0.59 6.66 -16.29
C GLY A 26 0.16 6.20 -17.68
N GLN A 27 0.33 4.91 -17.97
CA GLN A 27 -0.12 4.31 -19.22
C GLN A 27 -1.64 4.49 -19.33
N VAL A 28 -2.14 4.97 -20.47
CA VAL A 28 -3.59 5.08 -20.71
C VAL A 28 -4.13 3.68 -20.92
N ILE A 29 -4.79 3.12 -19.89
CA ILE A 29 -5.46 1.83 -19.98
C ILE A 29 -6.86 2.08 -20.56
N GLU A 30 -7.07 1.73 -21.83
CA GLU A 30 -8.41 1.73 -22.44
C GLU A 30 -9.17 0.46 -22.01
N TYR A 31 -10.14 0.61 -21.10
CA TYR A 31 -11.11 -0.44 -20.82
C TYR A 31 -12.28 -0.35 -21.81
N ARG A 32 -12.46 -1.38 -22.64
CA ARG A 32 -13.72 -1.62 -23.36
C ARG A 32 -14.60 -2.49 -22.49
N LEU A 33 -15.68 -1.91 -21.96
CA LEU A 33 -16.73 -2.65 -21.28
C LEU A 33 -17.34 -3.67 -22.26
N SER A 34 -17.56 -4.90 -21.80
CA SER A 34 -18.30 -5.91 -22.55
C SER A 34 -19.76 -5.50 -22.74
N ASP A 35 -20.43 -6.06 -23.74
CA ASP A 35 -21.83 -5.72 -24.06
C ASP A 35 -22.76 -5.93 -22.83
N GLU A 36 -22.50 -6.97 -22.03
CA GLU A 36 -23.26 -7.26 -20.79
C GLU A 36 -23.05 -6.21 -19.69
N GLU A 37 -21.83 -5.71 -19.51
CA GLU A 37 -21.53 -4.65 -18.52
C GLU A 37 -22.13 -3.31 -18.95
N LEU A 38 -22.15 -3.07 -20.25
CA LEU A 38 -22.73 -1.88 -20.85
C LEU A 38 -24.25 -1.85 -20.67
N GLU A 39 -24.90 -3.01 -20.70
CA GLU A 39 -26.32 -3.17 -20.46
C GLU A 39 -26.67 -2.96 -18.97
N LYS A 40 -25.84 -3.44 -18.05
CA LYS A 40 -25.95 -3.13 -16.61
C LYS A 40 -25.83 -1.63 -16.34
N TYR A 41 -24.90 -0.94 -17.00
CA TYR A 41 -24.75 0.51 -16.87
C TYR A 41 -25.95 1.28 -17.43
N ARG A 42 -26.53 0.82 -18.55
CA ARG A 42 -27.73 1.42 -19.13
C ARG A 42 -28.98 1.20 -18.29
N ALA A 43 -29.02 0.13 -17.49
CA ALA A 43 -30.13 -0.18 -16.58
C ALA A 43 -30.10 0.64 -15.28
N LEU A 44 -29.01 1.37 -14.98
CA LEU A 44 -28.95 2.22 -13.79
C LEU A 44 -29.85 3.45 -13.94
N PRO A 45 -30.64 3.81 -12.92
CA PRO A 45 -31.48 5.00 -12.96
C PRO A 45 -30.61 6.25 -13.12
N VAL A 46 -30.95 7.10 -14.09
CA VAL A 46 -30.24 8.37 -14.33
C VAL A 46 -30.47 9.28 -13.12
N PRO A 47 -29.41 9.73 -12.41
CA PRO A 47 -29.58 10.59 -11.26
C PRO A 47 -30.21 11.92 -11.67
N ASP A 48 -31.25 12.32 -10.93
CA ASP A 48 -32.03 13.51 -11.21
C ASP A 48 -31.15 14.76 -11.07
N LYS A 49 -31.09 15.60 -12.10
CA LYS A 49 -30.12 16.72 -12.21
C LYS A 49 -30.32 17.84 -11.18
N LYS A 50 -31.28 17.72 -10.26
CA LYS A 50 -31.74 18.79 -9.37
C LYS A 50 -31.22 18.75 -7.93
N GLU A 51 -30.45 17.74 -7.54
CA GLU A 51 -29.81 17.73 -6.23
C GLU A 51 -28.30 17.58 -6.38
N LYS A 52 -27.64 18.68 -6.74
CA LYS A 52 -26.19 18.80 -6.51
C LYS A 52 -25.99 19.39 -5.11
N PRO A 53 -25.35 18.69 -4.16
CA PRO A 53 -24.91 19.34 -2.93
C PRO A 53 -23.93 20.46 -3.29
N PRO A 54 -23.86 21.55 -2.50
CA PRO A 54 -23.04 22.69 -2.86
C PRO A 54 -21.56 22.29 -2.92
N VAL A 55 -20.99 22.40 -4.11
CA VAL A 55 -19.57 22.23 -4.39
C VAL A 55 -18.82 23.36 -3.67
N ASN A 56 -18.31 23.08 -2.47
CA ASN A 56 -17.29 23.89 -1.84
C ASN A 56 -15.99 23.09 -1.81
N VAL A 57 -15.29 23.11 -2.94
CA VAL A 57 -13.89 22.72 -3.01
C VAL A 57 -13.08 23.98 -3.26
N ARG A 58 -12.58 24.60 -2.18
CA ARG A 58 -11.38 25.43 -2.26
C ARG A 58 -10.19 24.54 -1.94
N ILE A 59 -9.39 24.26 -2.97
CA ILE A 59 -8.12 23.55 -2.87
C ILE A 59 -7.12 24.50 -2.20
N GLY A 60 -6.71 24.17 -0.98
CA GLY A 60 -5.67 24.84 -0.21
C GLY A 60 -5.38 24.01 1.02
N GLY A 61 -4.20 23.39 1.06
CA GLY A 61 -3.83 22.37 2.03
C GLY A 61 -3.99 22.82 3.49
N MET A 62 -4.84 22.10 4.22
CA MET A 62 -4.87 22.10 5.68
C MET A 62 -4.50 20.69 6.13
N SER A 63 -3.55 20.58 7.07
CA SER A 63 -3.06 19.31 7.61
C SER A 63 -4.21 18.43 8.11
N SER A 64 -4.09 17.11 7.90
CA SER A 64 -5.02 16.07 8.38
C SER A 64 -5.37 16.22 9.87
N GLU A 65 -4.45 16.78 10.65
CA GLU A 65 -4.63 17.02 12.09
C GLU A 65 -5.53 18.23 12.40
N GLU A 66 -5.47 19.25 11.56
CA GLU A 66 -6.31 20.46 11.66
C GLU A 66 -7.74 20.16 11.20
N GLN A 67 -7.90 19.28 10.21
CA GLN A 67 -9.19 18.74 9.79
C GLN A 67 -9.82 17.91 10.92
N ARG A 68 -9.04 17.07 11.61
CA ARG A 68 -9.50 16.29 12.78
C ARG A 68 -9.86 17.16 13.97
N ARG A 69 -9.09 18.23 14.25
CA ARG A 69 -9.41 19.21 15.31
C ARG A 69 -10.71 19.97 15.01
N ARG A 70 -10.91 20.39 13.77
CA ARG A 70 -12.11 21.12 13.35
C ARG A 70 -13.33 20.22 13.24
N ALA A 71 -13.15 18.96 12.85
CA ALA A 71 -14.19 17.93 12.90
C ALA A 71 -14.57 17.62 14.35
N LYS A 72 -13.63 17.46 15.28
CA LYS A 72 -13.91 17.32 16.72
C LYS A 72 -14.64 18.54 17.30
N MET A 73 -14.28 19.76 16.88
CA MET A 73 -14.96 20.99 17.31
C MET A 73 -16.36 21.14 16.71
N ARG A 74 -16.63 20.57 15.52
CA ARG A 74 -17.96 20.52 14.91
C ARG A 74 -18.83 19.44 15.53
N TYR A 75 -18.26 18.25 15.76
CA TYR A 75 -18.94 17.11 16.37
C TYR A 75 -19.33 17.41 17.83
N SER A 76 -18.46 18.08 18.59
CA SER A 76 -18.76 18.55 19.95
C SER A 76 -19.87 19.62 20.02
N LYS A 77 -20.15 20.30 18.89
CA LYS A 77 -21.23 21.30 18.79
C LYS A 77 -22.56 20.68 18.34
N GLU A 78 -22.54 19.48 17.77
CA GLU A 78 -23.72 18.76 17.28
C GLU A 78 -24.23 17.71 18.29
N GLU A 79 -23.38 17.22 19.20
CA GLU A 79 -23.81 16.33 20.32
C GLU A 79 -24.60 17.03 21.44
N ASN A 80 -24.66 18.37 21.45
CA ASN A 80 -25.42 19.14 22.43
C ASN A 80 -26.58 19.93 21.79
N GLY A 81 -27.58 19.20 21.29
CA GLY A 81 -28.96 19.66 21.16
C GLY A 81 -29.27 20.74 20.10
N MET A 82 -30.52 20.72 19.64
CA MET A 82 -31.16 21.79 18.86
C MET A 82 -30.74 23.20 19.30
N PRO A 83 -30.79 24.23 18.42
CA PRO A 83 -30.56 25.60 18.84
C PRO A 83 -31.59 25.99 19.91
N VAL A 84 -31.18 25.95 21.18
CA VAL A 84 -31.97 26.45 22.29
C VAL A 84 -32.19 27.92 22.01
N VAL A 85 -33.44 28.30 21.75
CA VAL A 85 -33.85 29.70 21.65
C VAL A 85 -33.44 30.35 22.97
N LYS A 86 -32.41 31.19 22.96
CA LYS A 86 -31.96 31.87 24.17
C LYS A 86 -33.00 32.91 24.57
N ASP A 87 -33.79 32.57 25.58
CA ASP A 87 -34.80 33.43 26.20
C ASP A 87 -34.22 34.31 27.34
N GLY A 88 -32.93 34.64 27.26
CA GLY A 88 -32.29 35.59 28.17
C GLY A 88 -30.79 35.73 27.97
N PRO A 89 -30.15 36.70 28.68
CA PRO A 89 -28.69 36.82 28.74
C PRO A 89 -28.03 35.55 29.30
N SER A 90 -26.76 35.33 28.95
CA SER A 90 -26.00 34.13 29.33
C SER A 90 -25.80 33.93 30.84
N CYS A 91 -26.15 34.92 31.65
CA CYS A 91 -26.12 34.88 33.10
C CYS A 91 -27.39 34.26 33.73
N GLY A 92 -28.36 33.81 32.92
CA GLY A 92 -29.56 33.12 33.41
C GLY A 92 -30.67 34.04 33.96
N LEU A 93 -30.55 35.36 33.77
CA LEU A 93 -31.60 36.32 34.17
C LEU A 93 -32.84 36.14 33.28
N THR A 94 -33.99 35.82 33.88
CA THR A 94 -35.29 35.73 33.17
C THR A 94 -36.02 37.07 33.16
N LYS A 95 -37.09 37.14 32.34
CA LYS A 95 -37.96 38.31 32.27
C LYS A 95 -38.65 38.59 33.61
N GLU A 96 -39.11 37.57 34.35
CA GLU A 96 -39.81 37.76 35.63
C GLU A 96 -38.87 38.31 36.71
N LEU A 97 -37.68 37.72 36.85
CA LEU A 97 -36.67 38.16 37.82
C LEU A 97 -36.24 39.62 37.60
N LEU A 98 -36.14 40.05 36.34
CA LEU A 98 -35.86 41.46 36.03
C LEU A 98 -37.01 42.37 36.48
N ILE A 99 -38.27 41.97 36.25
CA ILE A 99 -39.46 42.75 36.65
C ILE A 99 -39.53 42.85 38.18
N GLU A 100 -39.27 41.75 38.89
CA GLU A 100 -39.24 41.72 40.36
C GLU A 100 -38.15 42.65 40.94
N GLN A 101 -36.92 42.56 40.42
CA GLN A 101 -35.81 43.41 40.89
C GLN A 101 -36.07 44.91 40.62
N VAL A 102 -36.65 45.24 39.47
CA VAL A 102 -37.05 46.62 39.17
C VAL A 102 -38.26 47.07 40.01
N ALA A 103 -39.19 46.18 40.34
CA ALA A 103 -40.31 46.45 41.24
C ALA A 103 -39.85 46.74 42.68
N ASN A 104 -38.77 46.09 43.11
CA ASN A 104 -38.09 46.35 44.39
C ASN A 104 -37.29 47.67 44.41
N GLY A 105 -37.24 48.39 43.29
CA GLY A 105 -36.62 49.71 43.18
C GLY A 105 -35.15 49.68 42.74
N GLU A 106 -34.63 48.54 42.29
CA GLU A 106 -33.28 48.47 41.74
C GLU A 106 -33.21 49.10 40.34
N THR A 107 -32.12 49.83 40.09
CA THR A 107 -31.86 50.38 38.75
C THR A 107 -31.24 49.32 37.84
N LEU A 108 -31.49 49.41 36.53
CA LEU A 108 -30.91 48.49 35.54
C LEU A 108 -29.37 48.39 35.66
N SER A 109 -28.69 49.50 35.95
CA SER A 109 -27.23 49.52 36.16
C SER A 109 -26.78 48.73 37.41
N SER A 110 -27.60 48.74 38.47
CA SER A 110 -27.33 47.94 39.68
C SER A 110 -27.47 46.45 39.38
N ILE A 111 -28.52 46.08 38.62
CA ILE A 111 -28.79 44.71 38.19
C ILE A 111 -27.67 44.21 37.25
N GLU A 112 -27.21 45.03 36.30
CA GLU A 112 -26.08 44.67 35.43
C GLU A 112 -24.82 44.34 36.25
N LYS A 113 -24.53 45.13 37.29
CA LYS A 113 -23.38 44.90 38.18
C LYS A 113 -23.55 43.63 39.04
N ALA A 114 -24.74 43.40 39.57
CA ALA A 114 -25.03 42.25 40.43
C ALA A 114 -24.93 40.92 39.67
N TRP A 115 -25.36 40.89 38.41
CA TRP A 115 -25.35 39.70 37.56
C TRP A 115 -24.09 39.55 36.69
N GLY A 116 -23.08 40.40 36.90
CA GLY A 116 -21.81 40.35 36.15
C GLY A 116 -21.96 40.66 34.65
N ILE A 117 -23.02 41.37 34.27
CA ILE A 117 -23.29 41.78 32.90
C ILE A 117 -22.49 43.04 32.60
N ARG A 118 -21.88 43.12 31.42
CA ARG A 118 -21.20 44.35 30.97
C ARG A 118 -22.20 45.51 30.91
N TYR A 119 -21.72 46.71 31.21
CA TYR A 119 -22.51 47.94 31.15
C TYR A 119 -23.28 48.07 29.82
N ASN A 120 -24.59 48.36 29.89
CA ASN A 120 -25.57 48.37 28.79
C ASN A 120 -25.91 47.00 28.16
N GLY A 121 -25.50 45.89 28.76
CA GLY A 121 -25.82 44.55 28.28
C GLY A 121 -27.30 44.16 28.40
N LEU A 122 -28.05 44.75 29.34
CA LEU A 122 -29.48 44.47 29.51
C LEU A 122 -30.38 45.26 28.57
N GLN A 123 -29.90 46.36 27.97
CA GLN A 123 -30.68 47.21 27.05
C GLN A 123 -31.30 46.42 25.88
N TYR A 124 -30.54 45.47 25.33
CA TYR A 124 -31.01 44.59 24.26
C TYR A 124 -32.17 43.69 24.71
N TRP A 125 -32.06 43.10 25.91
CA TRP A 125 -33.06 42.18 26.45
C TRP A 125 -34.31 42.91 26.93
N VAL A 126 -34.15 44.07 27.57
CA VAL A 126 -35.25 44.97 27.92
C VAL A 126 -36.08 45.34 26.68
N LYS A 127 -35.43 45.62 25.55
CA LYS A 127 -36.11 45.88 24.27
C LYS A 127 -36.77 44.61 23.71
N LYS A 128 -36.08 43.46 23.72
CA LYS A 128 -36.59 42.17 23.24
C LYS A 128 -37.83 41.71 24.03
N TRP A 129 -37.86 41.97 25.33
CA TRP A 129 -38.98 41.64 26.23
C TRP A 129 -40.09 42.70 26.27
N GLY A 130 -39.98 43.77 25.48
CA GLY A 130 -41.00 44.83 25.40
C GLY A 130 -41.03 45.78 26.61
N LEU A 131 -40.02 45.74 27.48
CA LEU A 131 -39.95 46.48 28.75
C LEU A 131 -39.29 47.87 28.59
N LYS A 132 -39.41 48.50 27.41
CA LYS A 132 -38.73 49.77 27.12
C LYS A 132 -39.24 50.87 28.07
N GLY A 133 -38.34 51.46 28.86
CA GLY A 133 -38.68 52.50 29.84
C GLY A 133 -39.37 51.95 31.10
N ILE A 134 -39.01 50.72 31.52
CA ILE A 134 -39.48 50.13 32.77
C ILE A 134 -39.11 51.02 33.96
N ASN A 135 -40.11 51.35 34.78
CA ASN A 135 -39.99 52.09 36.03
C ASN A 135 -40.57 51.21 37.16
N PRO A 136 -40.25 51.48 38.44
CA PRO A 136 -40.68 50.60 39.54
C PRO A 136 -42.21 50.46 39.63
N GLU A 137 -42.99 51.47 39.22
CA GLU A 137 -44.45 51.41 39.21
C GLU A 137 -45.01 50.50 38.11
N LYS A 138 -44.49 50.57 36.88
CA LYS A 138 -44.87 49.65 35.80
C LYS A 138 -44.40 48.23 36.09
N ALA A 139 -43.24 48.07 36.73
CA ALA A 139 -42.75 46.76 37.15
C ALA A 139 -43.68 46.13 38.20
N LYS A 140 -44.15 46.90 39.20
CA LYS A 140 -45.15 46.45 40.17
C LYS A 140 -46.49 46.10 39.52
N ALA A 141 -46.95 46.88 38.54
CA ALA A 141 -48.18 46.61 37.81
C ALA A 141 -48.09 45.31 36.98
N LEU A 142 -46.95 45.09 36.31
CA LEU A 142 -46.69 43.86 35.56
C LEU A 142 -46.50 42.65 36.48
N GLN A 143 -45.90 42.83 37.67
CA GLN A 143 -45.80 41.76 38.68
C GLN A 143 -47.18 41.34 39.20
N ALA A 144 -48.08 42.30 39.43
CA ALA A 144 -49.45 42.02 39.87
C ALA A 144 -50.32 41.33 38.81
N GLU A 145 -49.94 41.40 37.53
CA GLU A 145 -50.57 40.67 36.42
C GLU A 145 -50.03 39.23 36.30
N ILE A 146 -48.79 39.00 36.74
CA ILE A 146 -48.12 37.69 36.72
C ILE A 146 -48.53 36.85 37.95
N ASP A 147 -48.71 37.48 39.11
CA ASP A 147 -49.21 36.85 40.34
C ASP A 147 -50.55 37.48 40.77
N PRO A 148 -51.72 36.90 40.41
CA PRO A 148 -52.97 37.35 41.01
C PRO A 148 -52.94 37.08 42.52
N PRO A 149 -53.38 38.01 43.38
CA PRO A 149 -53.39 37.80 44.82
C PRO A 149 -54.24 36.57 45.15
N ALA A 150 -53.66 35.65 45.92
CA ALA A 150 -54.30 34.44 46.42
C ALA A 150 -55.72 34.74 46.92
N LYS A 151 -56.72 34.23 46.20
CA LYS A 151 -58.10 34.21 46.69
C LYS A 151 -58.15 33.25 47.88
N SER A 152 -58.61 33.81 48.99
CA SER A 152 -59.13 33.14 50.18
C SER A 152 -59.81 31.80 49.86
N GLU A 153 -59.49 30.80 50.68
CA GLU A 153 -60.18 29.53 50.83
C GLU A 153 -61.71 29.73 50.84
N ALA A 154 -62.34 29.47 49.71
CA ALA A 154 -63.77 29.22 49.61
C ALA A 154 -63.92 27.81 49.04
N SER A 155 -64.67 26.97 49.74
CA SER A 155 -64.91 25.56 49.42
C SER A 155 -65.18 25.34 47.93
N ALA A 156 -64.26 24.66 47.25
CA ALA A 156 -64.49 24.17 45.89
C ALA A 156 -65.62 23.12 45.92
N PRO A 157 -66.53 23.10 44.92
CA PRO A 157 -67.54 22.06 44.83
C PRO A 157 -66.84 20.70 44.68
N ALA A 158 -67.33 19.68 45.37
CA ALA A 158 -66.70 18.35 45.44
C ALA A 158 -66.39 17.74 44.05
N ASP A 159 -67.11 18.17 43.01
CA ASP A 159 -66.96 17.78 41.60
C ASP A 159 -65.64 18.25 40.95
N ASP A 160 -65.13 19.42 41.33
CA ASP A 160 -63.88 19.95 40.74
C ASP A 160 -62.66 19.24 41.33
N ALA A 161 -62.70 18.93 42.63
CA ALA A 161 -61.67 18.15 43.30
C ALA A 161 -61.64 16.68 42.84
N THR A 162 -62.80 16.09 42.50
CA THR A 162 -62.86 14.74 41.91
C THR A 162 -62.36 14.73 40.47
N ARG A 163 -62.67 15.75 39.66
CA ARG A 163 -62.12 15.90 38.31
C ARG A 163 -60.59 16.01 38.33
N VAL A 164 -60.04 16.86 39.19
CA VAL A 164 -58.58 17.02 39.34
C VAL A 164 -57.92 15.72 39.81
N ARG A 165 -58.55 14.95 40.71
CA ARG A 165 -58.05 13.62 41.11
C ARG A 165 -58.06 12.62 39.96
N ALA A 166 -59.13 12.58 39.16
CA ALA A 166 -59.21 11.70 38.00
C ALA A 166 -58.18 12.06 36.92
N GLU A 167 -57.93 13.35 36.69
CA GLU A 167 -56.86 13.82 35.80
C GLU A 167 -55.47 13.46 36.33
N LEU A 168 -55.25 13.56 37.64
CA LEU A 168 -54.01 13.14 38.28
C LEU A 168 -53.80 11.63 38.15
N ASP A 169 -54.82 10.81 38.39
CA ASP A 169 -54.74 9.34 38.21
C ASP A 169 -54.45 8.97 36.75
N GLN A 170 -55.09 9.66 35.80
CA GLN A 170 -54.82 9.47 34.38
C GLN A 170 -53.38 9.89 34.00
N ALA A 171 -52.89 11.00 34.56
CA ALA A 171 -51.52 11.46 34.35
C ALA A 171 -50.50 10.47 34.95
N MET A 172 -50.75 9.95 36.15
CA MET A 172 -49.92 8.95 36.81
C MET A 172 -49.86 7.64 36.02
N SER A 173 -51.00 7.17 35.48
CA SER A 173 -51.04 6.00 34.59
C SER A 173 -50.20 6.22 33.33
N LYS A 174 -50.27 7.41 32.71
CA LYS A 174 -49.44 7.76 31.54
C LYS A 174 -47.95 7.80 31.88
N VAL A 175 -47.59 8.33 33.05
CA VAL A 175 -46.19 8.35 33.52
C VAL A 175 -45.67 6.93 33.68
N TYR A 176 -46.43 6.04 34.30
CA TYR A 176 -46.05 4.63 34.45
C TYR A 176 -45.85 3.92 33.10
N ASP A 177 -46.75 4.16 32.13
CA ASP A 177 -46.61 3.61 30.78
C ASP A 177 -45.37 4.14 30.06
N LEU A 178 -45.05 5.42 30.23
CA LEU A 178 -43.85 6.04 29.66
C LEU A 178 -42.58 5.50 30.30
N GLU A 179 -42.55 5.32 31.62
CA GLU A 179 -41.42 4.72 32.34
C GLU A 179 -41.17 3.28 31.89
N ARG A 180 -42.23 2.49 31.70
CA ARG A 180 -42.12 1.13 31.15
C ARG A 180 -41.53 1.14 29.74
N LYS A 181 -42.00 2.01 28.85
CA LYS A 181 -41.45 2.16 27.49
C LYS A 181 -39.99 2.61 27.51
N LEU A 182 -39.63 3.52 28.41
CA LEU A 182 -38.26 4.00 28.57
C LEU A 182 -37.33 2.89 29.07
N SER A 183 -37.79 2.03 29.99
CA SER A 183 -37.05 0.84 30.42
C SER A 183 -36.78 -0.11 29.26
N LEU A 184 -37.83 -0.48 28.51
CA LEU A 184 -37.71 -1.36 27.34
C LEU A 184 -36.78 -0.77 26.28
N SER A 185 -36.83 0.55 26.06
CA SER A 185 -35.92 1.23 25.12
C SER A 185 -34.47 1.22 25.61
N ARG A 186 -34.23 1.34 26.92
CA ARG A 186 -32.87 1.26 27.49
C ARG A 186 -32.31 -0.15 27.36
N GLU A 187 -33.12 -1.17 27.63
CA GLU A 187 -32.75 -2.57 27.44
C GLU A 187 -32.41 -2.87 25.98
N ALA A 188 -33.24 -2.40 25.03
CA ALA A 188 -32.96 -2.53 23.60
C ALA A 188 -31.67 -1.82 23.18
N ASN A 189 -31.41 -0.62 23.71
CA ASN A 189 -30.17 0.11 23.43
C ASN A 189 -28.95 -0.59 24.02
N SER A 190 -29.08 -1.23 25.18
CA SER A 190 -28.02 -2.05 25.77
C SER A 190 -27.71 -3.26 24.88
N ALA A 191 -28.74 -3.99 24.43
CA ALA A 191 -28.58 -5.14 23.55
C ALA A 191 -27.91 -4.75 22.21
N LEU A 192 -28.32 -3.62 21.61
CA LEU A 192 -27.68 -3.08 20.40
C LEU A 192 -26.22 -2.70 20.65
N LYS A 193 -25.89 -2.20 21.84
CA LYS A 193 -24.52 -1.86 22.20
C LYS A 193 -23.64 -3.11 22.30
N ASP A 194 -24.16 -4.16 22.92
CA ASP A 194 -23.46 -5.45 23.02
C ASP A 194 -23.25 -6.08 21.62
N GLU A 195 -24.26 -6.01 20.75
CA GLU A 195 -24.14 -6.46 19.35
C GLU A 195 -23.12 -5.63 18.57
N TYR A 196 -23.12 -4.30 18.76
CA TYR A 196 -22.12 -3.43 18.16
C TYR A 196 -20.70 -3.82 18.61
N ASP A 197 -20.50 -4.04 19.91
CA ASP A 197 -19.18 -4.40 20.45
C ASP A 197 -18.73 -5.78 19.95
N ARG A 198 -19.67 -6.73 19.79
CA ARG A 198 -19.40 -8.03 19.13
C ARG A 198 -18.96 -7.85 17.68
N LEU A 199 -19.69 -7.04 16.89
CA LEU A 199 -19.34 -6.79 15.49
C LEU A 199 -18.02 -6.04 15.33
N GLN A 200 -17.69 -5.14 16.26
CA GLN A 200 -16.37 -4.48 16.30
C GLN A 200 -15.26 -5.49 16.50
N TRP A 201 -15.44 -6.44 17.42
CA TRP A 201 -14.47 -7.50 17.67
C TRP A 201 -14.29 -8.39 16.44
N GLU A 202 -15.40 -8.82 15.81
CA GLU A 202 -15.36 -9.64 14.59
C GLU A 202 -14.67 -8.91 13.42
N ARG A 203 -14.95 -7.62 13.25
CA ARG A 203 -14.24 -6.78 12.28
C ARG A 203 -12.73 -6.76 12.54
N ASP A 204 -12.32 -6.60 13.79
CA ASP A 204 -10.90 -6.52 14.14
C ASP A 204 -10.19 -7.87 13.99
N GLU A 205 -10.91 -8.98 14.18
CA GLU A 205 -10.43 -10.31 13.84
C GLU A 205 -10.23 -10.47 12.32
N TYR A 206 -11.20 -10.10 11.50
CA TYR A 206 -11.05 -10.15 10.04
C TYR A 206 -9.92 -9.25 9.53
N LYS A 207 -9.72 -8.07 10.14
CA LYS A 207 -8.59 -7.21 9.78
C LYS A 207 -7.24 -7.88 10.02
N ARG A 208 -7.07 -8.54 11.18
CA ARG A 208 -5.84 -9.31 11.45
C ARG A 208 -5.63 -10.44 10.45
N ALA A 209 -6.71 -11.15 10.11
CA ALA A 209 -6.63 -12.21 9.10
C ALA A 209 -6.23 -11.66 7.71
N VAL A 210 -6.72 -10.48 7.33
CA VAL A 210 -6.31 -9.81 6.08
C VAL A 210 -4.84 -9.41 6.12
N GLU A 211 -4.38 -8.81 7.22
CA GLU A 211 -2.96 -8.44 7.39
C GLU A 211 -2.03 -9.66 7.27
N GLU A 212 -2.41 -10.79 7.87
CA GLU A 212 -1.65 -12.06 7.76
C GLU A 212 -1.60 -12.59 6.32
N LEU A 213 -2.73 -12.54 5.58
CA LEU A 213 -2.78 -12.94 4.18
C LEU A 213 -1.96 -12.02 3.28
N GLU A 214 -1.96 -10.72 3.55
CA GLU A 214 -1.13 -9.74 2.82
C GLU A 214 0.36 -9.98 3.06
N GLU A 215 0.77 -10.32 4.28
CA GLU A 215 2.16 -10.68 4.60
C GLU A 215 2.60 -11.97 3.87
N GLN A 216 1.73 -12.98 3.83
CA GLN A 216 1.97 -14.20 3.05
C GLN A 216 2.11 -13.91 1.55
N ALA A 217 1.25 -13.04 1.00
CA ALA A 217 1.31 -12.63 -0.39
C ALA A 217 2.60 -11.85 -0.71
N ALA A 218 3.04 -10.96 0.19
CA ALA A 218 4.32 -10.26 0.05
C ALA A 218 5.51 -11.23 0.01
N GLY A 219 5.47 -12.30 0.82
CA GLY A 219 6.47 -13.37 0.76
C GLY A 219 6.47 -14.12 -0.59
N HIS A 220 5.31 -14.32 -1.21
CA HIS A 220 5.23 -14.90 -2.56
C HIS A 220 5.82 -13.98 -3.64
N ASP A 221 5.61 -12.67 -3.54
CA ASP A 221 6.20 -11.71 -4.49
C ASP A 221 7.73 -11.70 -4.42
N GLU A 222 8.31 -11.80 -3.21
CA GLU A 222 9.76 -11.93 -3.02
C GLU A 222 10.30 -13.24 -3.62
N LEU A 223 9.57 -14.35 -3.45
CA LEU A 223 9.91 -15.62 -4.10
C LEU A 223 9.85 -15.55 -5.62
N LEU A 224 8.89 -14.82 -6.20
CA LEU A 224 8.80 -14.59 -7.64
C LEU A 224 9.99 -13.78 -8.18
N ASP A 225 10.43 -12.74 -7.46
CA ASP A 225 11.63 -11.98 -7.82
C ASP A 225 12.90 -12.86 -7.78
N LEU A 226 13.03 -13.71 -6.75
CA LEU A 226 14.12 -14.69 -6.68
C LEU A 226 14.08 -15.71 -7.82
N LEU A 227 12.89 -16.21 -8.19
CA LEU A 227 12.72 -17.13 -9.32
C LEU A 227 13.16 -16.48 -10.63
N ASN A 228 12.73 -15.25 -10.90
CA ASN A 228 13.13 -14.54 -12.12
C ASN A 228 14.65 -14.30 -12.18
N LYS A 229 15.28 -14.01 -11.02
CA LYS A 229 16.75 -13.87 -10.92
C LYS A 229 17.47 -15.19 -11.18
N THR A 230 16.98 -16.31 -10.65
CA THR A 230 17.60 -17.63 -10.86
C THR A 230 17.43 -18.10 -12.30
N GLU A 231 16.26 -17.88 -12.92
CA GLU A 231 16.04 -18.17 -14.34
C GLU A 231 16.97 -17.35 -15.23
N SER A 232 17.16 -16.06 -14.93
CA SER A 232 18.11 -15.22 -15.67
C SER A 232 19.54 -15.77 -15.57
N ARG A 233 19.97 -16.18 -14.37
CA ARG A 233 21.31 -16.78 -14.17
C ARG A 233 21.47 -18.13 -14.87
N LEU A 234 20.41 -18.93 -14.92
CA LEU A 234 20.39 -20.20 -15.65
C LEU A 234 20.66 -19.96 -17.14
N ASN A 235 19.94 -19.01 -17.74
CA ASN A 235 20.11 -18.68 -19.17
C ASN A 235 21.52 -18.18 -19.49
N GLU A 236 22.13 -17.38 -18.61
CA GLU A 236 23.53 -16.96 -18.75
C GLU A 236 24.48 -18.16 -18.76
N LEU A 237 24.32 -19.07 -17.80
CA LEU A 237 25.15 -20.27 -17.68
C LEU A 237 24.99 -21.22 -18.88
N GLU A 238 23.78 -21.35 -19.42
CA GLU A 238 23.54 -22.11 -20.65
C GLU A 238 24.29 -21.49 -21.84
N GLY A 239 24.32 -20.16 -21.93
CA GLY A 239 25.13 -19.43 -22.91
C GLY A 239 26.62 -19.69 -22.72
N GLU A 240 27.13 -19.54 -21.49
CA GLU A 240 28.54 -19.82 -21.15
C GLU A 240 28.91 -21.28 -21.53
N TYR A 241 28.07 -22.25 -21.17
CA TYR A 241 28.28 -23.66 -21.50
C TYR A 241 28.33 -23.91 -23.01
N ALA A 242 27.43 -23.31 -23.79
CA ALA A 242 27.43 -23.46 -25.25
C ALA A 242 28.70 -22.90 -25.89
N THR A 243 29.21 -21.77 -25.39
CA THR A 243 30.48 -21.20 -25.88
C THR A 243 31.67 -22.11 -25.56
N LEU A 244 31.74 -22.63 -24.34
CA LEU A 244 32.79 -23.56 -23.92
C LEU A 244 32.75 -24.87 -24.72
N ALA A 245 31.57 -25.44 -24.95
CA ALA A 245 31.40 -26.64 -25.76
C ALA A 245 31.92 -26.43 -27.19
N THR A 246 31.67 -25.25 -27.76
CA THR A 246 32.18 -24.86 -29.08
C THR A 246 33.71 -24.73 -29.08
N GLN A 247 34.29 -24.08 -28.06
CA GLN A 247 35.74 -23.92 -27.92
C GLN A 247 36.45 -25.27 -27.75
N ILE A 248 35.92 -26.17 -26.94
CA ILE A 248 36.46 -27.51 -26.74
C ILE A 248 36.45 -28.30 -28.06
N SER A 249 35.34 -28.23 -28.80
CA SER A 249 35.24 -28.89 -30.12
C SER A 249 36.26 -28.31 -31.12
N ALA A 250 36.41 -26.98 -31.16
CA ALA A 250 37.38 -26.31 -32.02
C ALA A 250 38.84 -26.64 -31.66
N GLU A 251 39.17 -26.81 -30.36
CA GLU A 251 40.50 -27.21 -29.92
C GLU A 251 40.78 -28.69 -30.24
N ALA A 252 39.77 -29.56 -30.18
CA ALA A 252 39.89 -30.96 -30.57
C ALA A 252 40.13 -31.16 -32.07
N GLU A 253 39.67 -30.23 -32.92
CA GLU A 253 39.88 -30.26 -34.37
C GLU A 253 41.23 -29.70 -34.84
N LYS A 254 42.02 -29.06 -33.95
CA LYS A 254 43.39 -28.64 -34.32
C LYS A 254 44.26 -29.88 -34.57
N PRO A 255 44.87 -30.02 -35.76
CA PRO A 255 45.76 -31.14 -36.03
C PRO A 255 46.97 -31.02 -35.10
N SER A 256 47.18 -32.04 -34.25
CA SER A 256 48.42 -32.15 -33.49
C SER A 256 49.56 -32.39 -34.48
N THR A 257 50.40 -31.38 -34.67
CA THR A 257 51.55 -31.38 -35.59
C THR A 257 52.70 -32.20 -35.00
N ILE A 258 52.46 -33.47 -34.66
CA ILE A 258 53.54 -34.40 -34.37
C ILE A 258 54.00 -34.96 -35.71
N ASP A 259 55.09 -34.39 -36.23
CA ASP A 259 55.76 -34.92 -37.41
C ASP A 259 56.44 -36.26 -37.06
N LEU A 260 55.70 -37.34 -37.25
CA LEU A 260 56.16 -38.70 -36.99
C LEU A 260 57.29 -39.17 -37.92
N VAL A 261 57.58 -38.42 -38.99
CA VAL A 261 58.58 -38.79 -39.99
C VAL A 261 59.89 -38.06 -39.73
N ASN A 262 59.87 -36.74 -39.61
CA ASN A 262 61.10 -35.95 -39.47
C ASN A 262 61.53 -35.78 -38.00
N HIS A 263 60.59 -35.79 -37.04
CA HIS A 263 60.93 -35.67 -35.61
C HIS A 263 60.15 -36.68 -34.74
N PRO A 264 60.40 -38.00 -34.90
CA PRO A 264 59.72 -38.99 -34.09
C PRO A 264 60.05 -38.77 -32.60
N PRO A 265 59.06 -38.74 -31.69
CA PRO A 265 59.25 -38.42 -30.26
C PRO A 265 60.22 -39.33 -29.50
N HIS A 266 60.55 -40.50 -30.09
CA HIS A 266 61.42 -41.52 -29.53
C HIS A 266 62.90 -41.41 -30.00
N TYR A 267 63.21 -40.47 -30.90
CA TYR A 267 64.58 -40.18 -31.35
C TYR A 267 65.08 -38.79 -30.89
N ASN A 268 64.17 -37.86 -30.62
CA ASN A 268 64.50 -36.45 -30.35
C ASN A 268 64.53 -36.11 -28.85
N ARG A 269 65.23 -36.91 -28.04
CA ARG A 269 65.35 -36.68 -26.58
C ARG A 269 66.81 -36.49 -26.18
N GLY A 270 67.21 -35.22 -26.10
CA GLY A 270 68.46 -34.79 -25.47
C GLY A 270 69.34 -33.94 -26.38
N GLY A 271 68.94 -32.71 -26.69
CA GLY A 271 69.79 -31.65 -27.29
C GLY A 271 70.46 -31.91 -28.65
N ILE A 272 70.51 -33.16 -29.10
CA ILE A 272 71.19 -33.69 -30.29
C ILE A 272 70.23 -34.72 -30.90
N GLU A 273 70.01 -34.67 -32.21
CA GLU A 273 69.19 -35.65 -32.90
C GLU A 273 69.92 -36.99 -33.00
N CYS A 274 69.18 -38.10 -32.91
CA CYS A 274 69.77 -39.44 -32.97
C CYS A 274 70.54 -39.69 -34.29
N ILE A 275 70.08 -39.09 -35.40
CA ILE A 275 70.77 -39.20 -36.69
C ILE A 275 72.15 -38.55 -36.66
N ASP A 276 72.26 -37.35 -36.09
CA ASP A 276 73.53 -36.62 -35.97
C ASP A 276 74.55 -37.41 -35.14
N ALA A 277 74.08 -38.05 -34.05
CA ALA A 277 74.92 -38.89 -33.22
C ALA A 277 75.41 -40.16 -33.96
N ILE A 278 74.57 -40.76 -34.80
CA ILE A 278 74.93 -41.92 -35.61
C ILE A 278 75.93 -41.53 -36.71
N GLU A 279 75.72 -40.39 -37.39
CA GLU A 279 76.64 -39.88 -38.41
C GLU A 279 78.03 -39.61 -37.81
N ALA A 280 78.08 -38.96 -36.64
CA ALA A 280 79.33 -38.72 -35.94
C ALA A 280 80.04 -40.03 -35.54
N ALA A 281 79.29 -41.01 -35.01
CA ALA A 281 79.86 -42.28 -34.55
C ALA A 281 80.28 -43.24 -35.69
N THR A 282 79.72 -43.07 -36.89
CA THR A 282 80.06 -43.89 -38.07
C THR A 282 81.05 -43.21 -39.00
N THR A 283 81.43 -41.95 -38.70
CA THR A 283 82.45 -41.22 -39.46
C THR A 283 83.77 -41.97 -39.44
N GLY A 284 84.28 -42.34 -40.62
CA GLY A 284 85.53 -43.09 -40.78
C GLY A 284 85.38 -44.62 -40.72
N LEU A 285 84.18 -45.14 -40.45
CA LEU A 285 83.85 -46.56 -40.59
C LEU A 285 83.31 -46.84 -42.00
N SER A 286 83.44 -48.07 -42.47
CA SER A 286 82.89 -48.48 -43.78
C SER A 286 82.28 -49.88 -43.75
N GLY A 287 81.38 -50.15 -44.70
CA GLY A 287 80.79 -51.47 -44.87
C GLY A 287 80.00 -51.95 -43.64
N PRO A 288 80.11 -53.25 -43.28
CA PRO A 288 79.37 -53.84 -42.16
C PRO A 288 79.63 -53.16 -40.81
N GLU A 289 80.82 -52.59 -40.60
CA GLU A 289 81.19 -51.94 -39.34
C GLU A 289 80.39 -50.65 -39.13
N ALA A 290 80.26 -49.81 -40.15
CA ALA A 290 79.44 -48.59 -40.09
C ALA A 290 77.96 -48.91 -39.87
N TYR A 291 77.43 -49.89 -40.61
CA TYR A 291 76.02 -50.29 -40.51
C TYR A 291 75.67 -50.84 -39.13
N ASN A 292 76.47 -51.80 -38.63
CA ASN A 292 76.20 -52.42 -37.34
C ASN A 292 76.37 -51.40 -36.19
N THR A 293 77.32 -50.47 -36.29
CA THR A 293 77.52 -49.38 -35.30
C THR A 293 76.31 -48.46 -35.25
N GLY A 294 75.85 -47.95 -36.40
CA GLY A 294 74.66 -47.09 -36.46
C GLY A 294 73.39 -47.82 -35.99
N ALA A 295 73.24 -49.09 -36.34
CA ALA A 295 72.11 -49.90 -35.87
C ALA A 295 72.14 -50.09 -34.35
N ALA A 296 73.28 -50.42 -33.75
CA ALA A 296 73.42 -50.57 -32.30
C ALA A 296 73.05 -49.28 -31.56
N ILE A 297 73.56 -48.13 -32.01
CA ILE A 297 73.25 -46.81 -31.44
C ILE A 297 71.75 -46.50 -31.57
N LYS A 298 71.15 -46.71 -32.74
CA LYS A 298 69.71 -46.50 -32.97
C LYS A 298 68.84 -47.26 -31.97
N TYR A 299 69.18 -48.51 -31.66
CA TYR A 299 68.41 -49.31 -30.70
C TYR A 299 68.68 -48.88 -29.25
N LEU A 300 69.93 -48.58 -28.90
CA LEU A 300 70.30 -48.02 -27.59
C LEU A 300 69.72 -46.63 -27.33
N TRP A 301 69.39 -45.87 -28.36
CA TRP A 301 68.80 -44.55 -28.20
C TRP A 301 67.31 -44.63 -27.85
N ARG A 302 66.59 -45.53 -28.54
CA ARG A 302 65.12 -45.58 -28.47
C ARG A 302 64.55 -46.59 -27.46
N TRP A 303 65.37 -47.49 -26.91
CA TRP A 303 64.89 -48.66 -26.16
C TRP A 303 63.88 -48.29 -25.06
N LYS A 304 64.18 -47.29 -24.23
CA LYS A 304 63.33 -46.90 -23.10
C LYS A 304 61.95 -46.37 -23.53
N TRP A 305 61.83 -45.91 -24.78
CA TRP A 305 60.67 -45.18 -25.28
C TRP A 305 59.94 -45.89 -26.43
N LYS A 306 60.43 -47.05 -26.89
CA LYS A 306 59.80 -47.84 -27.96
C LYS A 306 59.53 -49.28 -27.56
N ASN A 307 60.54 -50.16 -27.54
CA ASN A 307 60.34 -51.60 -27.35
C ASN A 307 61.06 -52.18 -26.11
N GLY A 308 61.58 -51.33 -25.21
CA GLY A 308 62.22 -51.74 -23.96
C GLY A 308 63.35 -52.76 -24.17
N LYS A 309 63.20 -53.92 -23.53
CA LYS A 309 64.20 -55.00 -23.54
C LYS A 309 64.52 -55.55 -24.93
N GLU A 310 63.56 -55.57 -25.85
CA GLU A 310 63.78 -56.10 -27.20
C GLU A 310 64.77 -55.26 -28.00
N ASP A 311 64.71 -53.94 -27.87
CA ASP A 311 65.67 -53.06 -28.54
C ASP A 311 67.07 -53.22 -27.92
N LEU A 312 67.18 -53.47 -26.61
CA LEU A 312 68.48 -53.81 -25.99
C LEU A 312 69.07 -55.12 -26.53
N GLN A 313 68.23 -56.14 -26.73
CA GLN A 313 68.65 -57.40 -27.35
C GLN A 313 69.10 -57.20 -28.81
N LYS A 314 68.38 -56.36 -29.58
CA LYS A 314 68.79 -55.99 -30.95
C LYS A 314 70.11 -55.22 -30.95
N ALA A 315 70.30 -54.27 -30.03
CA ALA A 315 71.57 -53.57 -29.89
C ALA A 315 72.73 -54.55 -29.62
N ALA A 316 72.56 -55.47 -28.67
CA ALA A 316 73.54 -56.49 -28.35
C ALA A 316 73.84 -57.39 -29.58
N TRP A 317 72.83 -57.74 -30.36
CA TRP A 317 73.00 -58.53 -31.58
C TRP A 317 73.89 -57.84 -32.63
N TYR A 318 73.70 -56.53 -32.85
CA TYR A 318 74.55 -55.75 -33.76
C TYR A 318 75.98 -55.59 -33.23
N ILE A 319 76.15 -55.41 -31.92
CA ILE A 319 77.47 -55.37 -31.28
C ILE A 319 78.19 -56.71 -31.41
N ASN A 320 77.50 -57.83 -31.24
CA ASN A 320 78.08 -59.16 -31.41
C ASN A 320 78.57 -59.39 -32.85
N ARG A 321 77.84 -58.86 -33.84
CA ARG A 321 78.30 -58.88 -35.25
C ARG A 321 79.53 -58.02 -35.50
N LEU A 322 79.69 -56.89 -34.81
CA LEU A 322 80.93 -56.09 -34.88
C LEU A 322 82.13 -56.85 -34.32
N MET A 323 81.92 -57.67 -33.29
CA MET A 323 82.98 -58.51 -32.70
C MET A 323 83.30 -59.75 -33.56
N GLY A 324 82.69 -59.92 -34.74
CA GLY A 324 82.89 -61.09 -35.59
C GLY A 324 82.19 -62.36 -35.11
N GLY A 325 81.24 -62.24 -34.16
CA GLY A 325 80.46 -63.36 -33.66
C GLY A 325 79.36 -63.76 -34.63
N GLU A 326 79.54 -64.90 -35.33
CA GLU A 326 78.42 -65.64 -35.91
C GLU A 326 77.53 -66.11 -34.75
N SER A 327 76.39 -65.43 -34.55
CA SER A 327 75.38 -65.84 -33.58
C SER A 327 74.66 -67.07 -34.13
N ASN A 328 75.27 -68.25 -33.95
CA ASN A 328 74.58 -69.52 -34.02
C ASN A 328 73.75 -69.68 -32.72
N GLU A 329 72.54 -70.22 -32.90
CA GLU A 329 71.59 -70.77 -31.91
C GLU A 329 70.38 -69.91 -31.52
N GLY A 330 69.22 -70.43 -31.96
CA GLY A 330 68.13 -70.88 -31.07
C GLY A 330 67.22 -69.82 -30.48
#